data_AF-A0A2W5M561-F1
#
_entry.id   AF-A0A2W5M561-F1
#
_cell.length_a   1.000
_cell.length_b   1.000
_cell.length_c   1.000
_cell.angle_alpha   90.00
_cell.angle_beta   90.00
_cell.angle_gamma   90.00
#
_symmetry.space_group_name_H-M   'P 1'
#
loop_
_entity.id
_entity.type
_entity.pdbx_description
1 polymer ?
#
loop_
_entity_poly.entity_id
_entity_poly.type
_entity_poly.pdbx_seq_one_letter_code
_entity_poly.pdbx_strand_id
1 'polypeptide(L)'
;MQRTSPFIDPASVEAWDNWFRWRERGRLRDLDVEATWRRVVDALTASPRASTPAAAELFEACASWRLLLDERILAGAGTPEACWPDDGLVALINVPVFVRGRFGADAAIDRASLAQTARLAVTALDAAADTAVPGGARSRSLRIGLTGMADALALLGLGYGSEAGRRQAAEVARVLAQAGLEAGVRLACDRGADGGDPALPLERARLRGWPAELVRDLARYGVRYAALTAITAQPHLALLANNVSDGLDPLPDEHPPRRGAAVAHVTVSGGYALNLRRALAAPPPAAFATRAELPPDAPLAMRAAVQPWIDATIADPLAPPTPAGAAESEPMRVRPARRPLIEST
;
A
#
# COMPACT_ATOMS: atom_id res chain seq x y z
N MET A 1 14.50 4.21 26.60
CA MET A 1 14.98 4.68 25.28
C MET A 1 13.83 5.40 24.61
N GLN A 2 13.94 6.70 24.33
CA GLN A 2 12.95 7.39 23.50
C GLN A 2 12.97 6.74 22.11
N ARG A 3 11.89 6.06 21.72
CA ARG A 3 11.74 5.62 20.34
C ARG A 3 11.64 6.86 19.48
N THR A 4 12.59 7.04 18.58
CA THR A 4 12.52 8.06 17.54
C THR A 4 11.28 7.80 16.69
N SER A 5 10.57 8.88 16.33
CA SER A 5 9.40 8.79 15.45
C SER A 5 9.72 7.99 14.18
N PRO A 6 8.83 7.11 13.71
CA PRO A 6 9.03 6.38 12.45
C PRO A 6 8.82 7.28 11.21
N PHE A 7 8.48 8.55 11.42
CA PHE A 7 8.36 9.55 10.38
C PHE A 7 9.66 10.31 10.16
N ILE A 8 10.09 10.38 8.90
CA ILE A 8 11.20 11.22 8.40
C ILE A 8 10.69 12.43 7.61
N ASP A 9 9.38 12.51 7.36
CA ASP A 9 8.72 13.62 6.69
C ASP A 9 7.63 14.24 7.60
N PRO A 10 7.72 15.53 7.96
CA PRO A 10 6.70 16.20 8.77
C PRO A 10 5.30 16.19 8.15
N ALA A 11 5.18 16.25 6.81
CA ALA A 11 3.89 16.20 6.14
C ALA A 11 3.18 14.86 6.34
N SER A 12 3.94 13.78 6.50
CA SER A 12 3.42 12.45 6.83
C SER A 12 2.88 12.37 8.27
N VAL A 13 3.49 13.11 9.20
CA VAL A 13 2.98 13.25 10.57
C VAL A 13 1.63 13.95 10.57
N GLU A 14 1.53 15.06 9.84
CA GLU A 14 0.26 15.81 9.68
C GLU A 14 -0.81 14.97 8.99
N ALA A 15 -0.45 14.24 7.93
CA ALA A 15 -1.34 13.32 7.23
C ALA A 15 -1.88 12.24 8.18
N TRP A 16 -1.01 11.61 8.98
CA TRP A 16 -1.44 10.65 9.99
C TRP A 16 -2.38 11.27 11.03
N ASP A 17 -2.00 12.41 11.60
CA ASP A 17 -2.78 13.08 12.64
C ASP A 17 -4.18 13.50 12.14
N ASN A 18 -4.28 13.91 10.88
CA ASN A 18 -5.52 14.38 10.28
C ASN A 18 -6.43 13.26 9.79
N TRP A 19 -5.89 12.18 9.22
CA TRP A 19 -6.68 11.18 8.49
C TRP A 19 -6.88 9.87 9.23
N PHE A 20 -5.90 9.45 10.04
CA PHE A 20 -5.87 8.07 10.59
C PHE A 20 -5.85 8.03 12.12
N ARG A 21 -5.48 9.12 12.78
CA ARG A 21 -5.43 9.19 14.24
C ARG A 21 -6.82 9.27 14.85
N TRP A 22 -7.22 8.22 15.57
CA TRP A 22 -8.55 8.15 16.15
C TRP A 22 -8.75 9.12 17.33
N ARG A 23 -9.89 9.81 17.30
CA ARG A 23 -10.38 10.71 18.35
C ARG A 23 -11.80 10.35 18.70
N GLU A 24 -12.10 10.27 20.00
CA GLU A 24 -13.44 10.03 20.49
C GLU A 24 -13.89 11.23 21.33
N ARG A 25 -14.97 11.90 20.90
CA ARG A 25 -15.50 13.10 21.58
C ARG A 25 -14.44 14.17 21.83
N GLY A 26 -13.55 14.37 20.85
CA GLY A 26 -12.44 15.33 20.92
C GLY A 26 -11.22 14.89 21.74
N ARG A 27 -11.24 13.70 22.36
CA ARG A 27 -10.09 13.14 23.07
C ARG A 27 -9.28 12.22 22.16
N LEU A 28 -7.96 12.39 22.16
CA LEU A 28 -7.03 11.49 21.48
C LEU A 28 -7.14 10.09 22.09
N ARG A 29 -7.39 9.09 21.25
CA ARG A 29 -7.36 7.66 21.62
C ARG A 29 -6.07 7.00 21.13
N ASP A 30 -5.71 7.26 19.88
CA ASP A 30 -4.41 6.89 19.35
C ASP A 30 -3.38 7.93 19.82
N LEU A 31 -2.56 7.58 20.81
CA LEU A 31 -1.56 8.51 21.37
C LEU A 31 -0.36 8.70 20.44
N ASP A 32 -0.02 7.69 19.67
CA ASP A 32 1.02 7.67 18.65
C ASP A 32 0.58 6.77 17.48
N VAL A 33 1.41 6.70 16.44
CA VAL A 33 1.11 5.89 15.26
C VAL A 33 1.13 4.38 15.56
N GLU A 34 1.90 3.94 16.54
CA GLU A 34 1.89 2.53 16.97
C GLU A 34 0.55 2.15 17.63
N ALA A 35 -0.10 3.08 18.35
CA ALA A 35 -1.44 2.89 18.88
C ALA A 35 -2.46 2.70 17.75
N THR A 36 -2.34 3.47 16.65
CA THR A 36 -3.14 3.26 15.44
C THR A 36 -2.93 1.84 14.88
N TRP A 37 -1.67 1.39 14.73
CA TRP A 37 -1.39 0.04 14.24
C TRP A 37 -1.96 -1.04 15.15
N ARG A 38 -1.83 -0.88 16.46
CA ARG A 38 -2.34 -1.85 17.43
C ARG A 38 -3.85 -1.96 17.36
N ARG A 39 -4.56 -0.82 17.34
CA ARG A 39 -6.02 -0.77 17.18
C ARG A 39 -6.47 -1.52 15.92
N VAL A 40 -5.83 -1.25 14.79
CA VAL A 40 -6.17 -1.89 13.51
C VAL A 40 -5.92 -3.39 13.56
N VAL A 41 -4.75 -3.81 14.05
CA VAL A 41 -4.37 -5.23 14.16
C VAL A 41 -5.32 -5.98 15.09
N ASP A 42 -5.59 -5.44 16.28
CA ASP A 42 -6.49 -6.06 17.25
C ASP A 42 -7.89 -6.24 16.64
N ALA A 43 -8.39 -5.23 15.92
CA ALA A 43 -9.69 -5.31 15.25
C ALA A 43 -9.74 -6.39 14.15
N LEU A 44 -8.71 -6.48 13.31
CA LEU A 44 -8.65 -7.47 12.23
C LEU A 44 -8.41 -8.89 12.75
N THR A 45 -7.77 -9.02 13.92
CA THR A 45 -7.42 -10.33 14.50
C THR A 45 -8.39 -10.84 15.55
N ALA A 46 -9.34 -10.01 15.99
CA ALA A 46 -10.37 -10.38 16.96
C ALA A 46 -11.39 -11.41 16.43
N SER A 47 -11.52 -11.59 15.10
CA SER A 47 -12.49 -12.52 14.52
C SER A 47 -12.01 -13.98 14.64
N PRO A 48 -12.74 -14.86 15.34
CA PRO A 48 -12.40 -16.30 15.43
C PRO A 48 -12.65 -17.05 14.12
N ARG A 49 -13.25 -16.39 13.12
CA ARG A 49 -13.53 -16.96 11.80
C ARG A 49 -12.42 -16.72 10.78
N ALA A 50 -11.43 -15.88 11.04
CA ALA A 50 -10.35 -15.62 10.09
C ALA A 50 -9.28 -16.71 10.17
N SER A 51 -8.62 -17.03 9.05
CA SER A 51 -7.23 -17.52 9.13
C SER A 51 -6.43 -16.32 9.61
N THR A 52 -6.37 -16.10 10.91
CA THR A 52 -5.92 -14.83 11.46
C THR A 52 -4.44 -14.63 11.11
N PRO A 53 -4.05 -13.52 10.44
CA PRO A 53 -2.64 -13.23 10.28
C PRO A 53 -2.04 -13.15 11.68
N ALA A 54 -0.83 -13.65 11.88
CA ALA A 54 -0.19 -13.57 13.19
C ALA A 54 -0.15 -12.09 13.63
N ALA A 55 -0.86 -11.73 14.70
CA ALA A 55 -1.06 -10.34 15.10
C ALA A 55 0.27 -9.60 15.26
N ALA A 56 1.28 -10.27 15.80
CA ALA A 56 2.64 -9.76 15.90
C ALA A 56 3.26 -9.47 14.52
N GLU A 57 3.14 -10.38 13.55
CA GLU A 57 3.68 -10.17 12.20
C GLU A 57 2.98 -9.01 11.47
N LEU A 58 1.65 -8.91 11.60
CA LEU A 58 0.88 -7.82 11.01
C LEU A 58 1.24 -6.48 11.63
N PHE A 59 1.32 -6.42 12.97
CA PHE A 59 1.76 -5.23 13.68
C PHE A 59 3.16 -4.79 13.22
N GLU A 60 4.12 -5.71 13.20
CA GLU A 60 5.48 -5.41 12.76
C GLU A 60 5.53 -4.98 11.28
N ALA A 61 4.70 -5.55 10.41
CA ALA A 61 4.63 -5.14 9.00
C ALA A 61 4.10 -3.70 8.85
N CYS A 62 3.06 -3.32 9.59
CA CYS A 62 2.56 -1.95 9.57
C CYS A 62 3.51 -0.96 10.26
N ALA A 63 4.03 -1.31 11.45
CA ALA A 63 4.95 -0.46 12.22
C ALA A 63 6.28 -0.19 11.52
N SER A 64 6.74 -1.12 10.68
CA SER A 64 7.95 -0.97 9.84
C SER A 64 7.67 -0.40 8.45
N TRP A 65 6.45 0.09 8.20
CA TRP A 65 6.00 0.61 6.91
C TRP A 65 6.03 -0.40 5.75
N ARG A 66 6.25 -1.69 5.99
CA ARG A 66 6.26 -2.75 4.96
C ARG A 66 4.90 -2.92 4.31
N LEU A 67 3.83 -2.81 5.10
CA LEU A 67 2.44 -3.01 4.68
C LEU A 67 1.57 -1.83 5.09
N LEU A 68 0.89 -1.25 4.11
CA LEU A 68 -0.14 -0.23 4.30
C LEU A 68 -1.48 -0.84 3.92
N LEU A 69 -2.44 -0.80 4.84
CA LEU A 69 -3.81 -1.25 4.57
C LEU A 69 -4.66 -0.10 4.03
N ASP A 70 -5.82 -0.44 3.49
CA ASP A 70 -6.83 0.48 2.98
C ASP A 70 -7.08 1.64 3.96
N GLU A 71 -7.20 2.86 3.46
CA GLU A 71 -7.41 4.06 4.28
C GLU A 71 -8.62 3.93 5.21
N ARG A 72 -9.67 3.24 4.75
CA ARG A 72 -10.90 3.00 5.54
C ARG A 72 -10.65 2.06 6.70
N ILE A 73 -9.81 1.05 6.51
CA ILE A 73 -9.38 0.13 7.57
C ILE A 73 -8.53 0.90 8.58
N LEU A 74 -7.54 1.68 8.12
CA LEU A 74 -6.64 2.44 8.99
C LEU A 74 -7.40 3.46 9.86
N ALA A 75 -8.34 4.19 9.26
CA ALA A 75 -9.15 5.18 9.96
C ALA A 75 -10.22 4.52 10.87
N GLY A 76 -10.88 3.47 10.40
CA GLY A 76 -12.11 2.97 11.01
C GLY A 76 -11.96 1.75 11.91
N ALA A 77 -11.03 0.82 11.64
CA ALA A 77 -10.99 -0.47 12.34
C ALA A 77 -10.83 -0.30 13.86
N GLY A 78 -11.61 -1.03 14.66
CA GLY A 78 -11.56 -0.92 16.13
C GLY A 78 -12.16 0.37 16.70
N THR A 79 -12.84 1.19 15.90
CA THR A 79 -13.60 2.36 16.35
C THR A 79 -15.11 2.08 16.31
N PRO A 80 -15.95 2.84 17.03
CA PRO A 80 -17.41 2.71 16.95
C PRO A 80 -18.00 3.02 15.57
N GLU A 81 -17.26 3.74 14.74
CA GLU A 81 -17.66 4.17 13.39
C GLU A 81 -17.16 3.20 12.30
N ALA A 82 -16.55 2.07 12.69
CA ALA A 82 -16.01 1.07 11.78
C ALA A 82 -17.08 0.57 10.79
N CYS A 83 -16.99 1.06 9.56
CA CYS A 83 -17.87 0.67 8.47
C CYS A 83 -17.10 0.86 7.17
N TRP A 84 -16.90 -0.24 6.43
CA TRP A 84 -16.46 -0.17 5.04
C TRP A 84 -17.26 -1.16 4.20
N PRO A 85 -17.64 -0.77 2.97
CA PRO A 85 -18.19 -1.71 2.01
C PRO A 85 -17.11 -2.68 1.56
N ASP A 86 -17.50 -3.92 1.26
CA ASP A 86 -16.60 -4.88 0.63
C ASP A 86 -16.64 -4.71 -0.91
N ASP A 87 -16.13 -3.58 -1.38
CA ASP A 87 -16.09 -3.18 -2.80
C ASP A 87 -14.68 -3.26 -3.42
N GLY A 88 -13.77 -3.98 -2.76
CA GLY A 88 -12.38 -4.16 -3.16
C GLY A 88 -11.43 -3.35 -2.30
N LEU A 89 -11.03 -3.95 -1.17
CA LEU A 89 -10.05 -3.40 -0.25
C LEU A 89 -8.63 -3.40 -0.86
N VAL A 90 -7.87 -2.35 -0.53
CA VAL A 90 -6.50 -2.16 -1.01
C VAL A 90 -5.49 -2.50 0.08
N ALA A 91 -4.36 -3.10 -0.30
CA ALA A 91 -3.17 -3.16 0.53
C ALA A 91 -1.94 -2.87 -0.32
N LEU A 92 -1.03 -2.02 0.16
CA LEU A 92 0.16 -1.62 -0.55
C LEU A 92 1.41 -2.15 0.15
N ILE A 93 2.29 -2.75 -0.65
CA ILE A 93 3.65 -3.06 -0.23
C ILE A 93 4.55 -1.85 -0.53
N ASN A 94 5.16 -1.29 0.51
CA ASN A 94 6.09 -0.18 0.37
C ASN A 94 7.47 -0.70 -0.07
N VAL A 95 7.73 -0.72 -1.38
CA VAL A 95 8.95 -1.34 -1.95
C VAL A 95 10.27 -0.80 -1.35
N PRO A 96 10.48 0.52 -1.13
CA PRO A 96 11.78 1.06 -0.72
C PRO A 96 12.24 0.56 0.65
N VAL A 97 11.33 0.15 1.55
CA VAL A 97 11.75 -0.35 2.88
C VAL A 97 12.47 -1.69 2.80
N PHE A 98 12.27 -2.44 1.72
CA PHE A 98 12.93 -3.72 1.46
C PHE A 98 14.32 -3.57 0.80
N VAL A 99 14.74 -2.36 0.46
CA VAL A 99 16.08 -2.12 -0.10
C VAL A 99 17.12 -2.16 1.02
N ARG A 100 18.04 -3.12 0.92
CA ARG A 100 19.25 -3.25 1.76
C ARG A 100 20.44 -2.62 1.03
N GLY A 101 21.47 -2.19 1.77
CA GLY A 101 22.66 -1.56 1.18
C GLY A 101 22.33 -0.26 0.42
N ARG A 102 21.33 0.49 0.88
CA ARG A 102 20.75 1.67 0.18
C ARG A 102 21.85 2.63 -0.30
N PHE A 103 21.77 3.04 -1.57
CA PHE A 103 22.74 3.88 -2.27
C PHE A 103 24.14 3.26 -2.47
N GLY A 104 24.35 2.02 -2.03
CA GLY A 104 25.58 1.26 -2.22
C GLY A 104 25.59 0.49 -3.55
N ALA A 105 26.78 0.03 -3.94
CA ALA A 105 26.95 -0.81 -5.13
C ALA A 105 26.36 -2.23 -4.96
N ASP A 106 26.18 -2.68 -3.72
CA ASP A 106 25.57 -3.95 -3.33
C ASP A 106 24.08 -3.80 -2.98
N ALA A 107 23.47 -2.64 -3.29
CA ALA A 107 22.08 -2.39 -3.00
C ALA A 107 21.16 -3.43 -3.65
N ALA A 108 20.28 -4.04 -2.86
CA ALA A 108 19.39 -5.09 -3.33
C ALA A 108 18.07 -5.13 -2.56
N ILE A 109 17.01 -5.56 -3.25
CA ILE A 109 15.71 -5.80 -2.63
C ILE A 109 15.73 -7.15 -1.90
N ASP A 110 15.34 -7.14 -0.63
CA ASP A 110 14.99 -8.33 0.12
C ASP A 110 13.64 -8.91 -0.37
N ARG A 111 13.74 -9.76 -1.38
CA ARG A 111 12.59 -10.42 -2.03
C ARG A 111 11.87 -11.39 -1.10
N ALA A 112 12.58 -11.99 -0.15
CA ALA A 112 11.97 -12.95 0.77
C ALA A 112 11.02 -12.23 1.74
N SER A 113 11.49 -11.12 2.33
CA SER A 113 10.67 -10.26 3.18
C SER A 113 9.51 -9.63 2.41
N LEU A 114 9.72 -9.26 1.15
CA LEU A 114 8.66 -8.74 0.27
C LEU A 114 7.57 -9.79 0.02
N ALA A 115 7.97 -11.02 -0.34
CA ALA A 115 7.04 -12.13 -0.55
C ALA A 115 6.25 -12.47 0.73
N GLN A 116 6.90 -12.48 1.90
CA GLN A 116 6.21 -12.70 3.17
C GLN A 116 5.16 -11.61 3.43
N THR A 117 5.51 -10.35 3.18
CA THR A 117 4.59 -9.21 3.34
C THR A 117 3.41 -9.30 2.38
N ALA A 118 3.62 -9.76 1.14
CA ALA A 118 2.55 -9.97 0.17
C ALA A 118 1.55 -11.05 0.62
N ARG A 119 2.04 -12.17 1.15
CA ARG A 119 1.17 -13.21 1.74
C ARG A 119 0.36 -12.67 2.91
N LEU A 120 1.01 -11.91 3.79
CA LEU A 120 0.38 -11.27 4.93
C LEU A 120 -0.71 -10.26 4.52
N ALA A 121 -0.48 -9.51 3.44
CA ALA A 121 -1.47 -8.59 2.86
C ALA A 121 -2.74 -9.32 2.41
N VAL A 122 -2.61 -10.46 1.72
CA VAL A 122 -3.77 -11.29 1.31
C VAL A 122 -4.58 -11.69 2.53
N THR A 123 -3.93 -12.23 3.56
CA THR A 123 -4.60 -12.71 4.77
C THR A 123 -5.23 -11.56 5.57
N ALA A 124 -4.57 -10.40 5.65
CA ALA A 124 -5.10 -9.22 6.33
C ALA A 124 -6.34 -8.66 5.64
N LEU A 125 -6.36 -8.61 4.30
CA LEU A 125 -7.54 -8.17 3.55
C LEU A 125 -8.69 -9.17 3.60
N ASP A 126 -8.41 -10.49 3.60
CA ASP A 126 -9.46 -11.51 3.81
C ASP A 126 -10.10 -11.38 5.19
N ALA A 127 -9.29 -11.13 6.24
CA ALA A 127 -9.79 -10.85 7.59
C ALA A 127 -10.61 -9.55 7.64
N ALA A 128 -10.17 -8.49 6.95
CA ALA A 128 -10.90 -7.23 6.88
C ALA A 128 -12.25 -7.36 6.15
N ALA A 129 -12.32 -8.19 5.11
CA ALA A 129 -13.56 -8.49 4.40
C ALA A 129 -14.57 -9.22 5.31
N ASP A 130 -14.11 -10.08 6.23
CA ASP A 130 -14.99 -10.75 7.20
C ASP A 130 -15.57 -9.79 8.27
N THR A 131 -14.90 -8.65 8.51
CA THR A 131 -15.35 -7.61 9.44
C THR A 131 -16.13 -6.46 8.78
N ALA A 132 -16.25 -6.47 7.45
CA ALA A 132 -16.98 -5.46 6.69
C ALA A 132 -18.49 -5.46 7.01
N VAL A 133 -19.19 -4.36 6.72
CA VAL A 133 -20.61 -4.24 7.08
C VAL A 133 -21.47 -5.25 6.31
N PRO A 134 -22.32 -6.03 7.00
CA PRO A 134 -23.22 -6.96 6.35
C PRO A 134 -24.25 -6.22 5.48
N GLY A 135 -24.42 -6.63 4.22
CA GLY A 135 -25.48 -6.09 3.35
C GLY A 135 -25.16 -6.03 1.86
N GLY A 136 -23.90 -6.21 1.46
CA GLY A 136 -23.45 -6.29 0.06
C GLY A 136 -22.98 -7.69 -0.35
N ALA A 137 -22.84 -7.92 -1.66
CA ALA A 137 -22.15 -9.11 -2.17
C ALA A 137 -20.64 -8.97 -1.89
N ARG A 138 -20.02 -10.00 -1.29
CA ARG A 138 -18.57 -10.03 -1.00
C ARG A 138 -17.78 -9.72 -2.27
N SER A 139 -16.77 -8.86 -2.19
CA SER A 139 -15.87 -8.62 -3.32
C SER A 139 -15.18 -9.93 -3.69
N ARG A 140 -15.17 -10.23 -4.98
CA ARG A 140 -14.41 -11.36 -5.53
C ARG A 140 -12.97 -11.00 -5.85
N SER A 141 -12.55 -9.77 -5.54
CA SER A 141 -11.21 -9.28 -5.85
C SER A 141 -10.58 -8.59 -4.64
N LEU A 142 -9.30 -8.85 -4.45
CA LEU A 142 -8.43 -8.04 -3.60
C LEU A 142 -7.58 -7.13 -4.49
N ARG A 143 -7.09 -6.03 -3.91
CA ARG A 143 -6.25 -5.04 -4.61
C ARG A 143 -4.92 -4.89 -3.91
N ILE A 144 -4.10 -5.93 -4.01
CA ILE A 144 -2.75 -5.92 -3.46
C ILE A 144 -1.82 -5.29 -4.48
N GLY A 145 -1.29 -4.13 -4.11
CA GLY A 145 -0.43 -3.30 -4.95
C GLY A 145 0.91 -3.03 -4.30
N LEU A 146 1.62 -2.10 -4.90
CA LEU A 146 2.90 -1.61 -4.41
C LEU A 146 2.89 -0.09 -4.38
N THR A 147 3.80 0.50 -3.63
CA THR A 147 4.08 1.94 -3.62
C THR A 147 5.58 2.17 -3.45
N GLY A 148 6.05 3.37 -3.78
CA GLY A 148 7.47 3.74 -3.65
C GLY A 148 8.38 3.11 -4.72
N MET A 149 7.87 2.69 -5.88
CA MET A 149 8.72 2.04 -6.89
C MET A 149 9.87 2.95 -7.33
N ALA A 150 9.59 4.23 -7.61
CA ALA A 150 10.63 5.15 -8.06
C ALA A 150 11.66 5.44 -6.95
N ASP A 151 11.23 5.52 -5.70
CA ASP A 151 12.14 5.59 -4.55
C ASP A 151 13.02 4.34 -4.47
N ALA A 152 12.45 3.14 -4.57
CA ALA A 152 13.21 1.90 -4.49
C ALA A 152 14.28 1.82 -5.58
N LEU A 153 13.95 2.21 -6.82
CA LEU A 153 14.93 2.28 -7.90
C LEU A 153 16.05 3.28 -7.61
N ALA A 154 15.71 4.46 -7.06
CA ALA A 154 16.70 5.44 -6.65
C ALA A 154 17.62 4.94 -5.52
N LEU A 155 17.08 4.21 -4.54
CA LEU A 155 17.86 3.57 -3.48
C LEU A 155 18.78 2.46 -4.00
N LEU A 156 18.43 1.83 -5.13
CA LEU A 156 19.26 0.83 -5.81
C LEU A 156 20.27 1.46 -6.78
N GLY A 157 20.24 2.78 -6.97
CA GLY A 157 21.06 3.45 -7.99
C GLY A 157 20.62 3.16 -9.44
N LEU A 158 19.39 2.70 -9.65
CA LEU A 158 18.83 2.39 -10.96
C LEU A 158 18.00 3.56 -11.50
N GLY A 159 18.21 3.92 -12.76
CA GLY A 159 17.40 4.95 -13.41
C GLY A 159 15.98 4.46 -13.69
N TYR A 160 14.98 5.26 -13.35
CA TYR A 160 13.56 4.92 -13.55
C TYR A 160 13.26 4.53 -15.00
N GLY A 161 13.72 5.33 -15.98
CA GLY A 161 13.53 5.06 -17.41
C GLY A 161 14.48 4.01 -18.01
N SER A 162 15.39 3.44 -17.23
CA SER A 162 16.37 2.47 -17.75
C SER A 162 15.77 1.06 -17.91
N GLU A 163 16.35 0.25 -18.79
CA GLU A 163 15.96 -1.16 -18.92
C GLU A 163 16.19 -1.93 -17.61
N ALA A 164 17.29 -1.65 -16.90
CA ALA A 164 17.58 -2.26 -15.61
C ALA A 164 16.51 -1.89 -14.57
N GLY A 165 16.08 -0.63 -14.50
CA GLY A 165 15.02 -0.16 -13.61
C GLY A 165 13.68 -0.84 -13.91
N ARG A 166 13.28 -0.92 -15.18
CA ARG A 166 12.06 -1.64 -15.59
C ARG A 166 12.10 -3.12 -15.26
N ARG A 167 13.23 -3.80 -15.52
CA ARG A 167 13.42 -5.21 -15.15
C ARG A 167 13.29 -5.43 -13.64
N GLN A 168 13.88 -4.54 -12.85
CA GLN A 168 13.79 -4.61 -11.39
C GLN A 168 12.35 -4.40 -10.90
N ALA A 169 11.61 -3.43 -11.47
CA ALA A 169 10.21 -3.20 -11.15
C ALA A 169 9.31 -4.39 -11.53
N ALA A 170 9.50 -4.94 -12.73
CA ALA A 170 8.78 -6.14 -13.18
C ALA A 170 9.02 -7.33 -12.25
N GLU A 171 10.26 -7.49 -11.78
CA GLU A 171 10.62 -8.57 -10.88
C GLU A 171 10.05 -8.41 -9.46
N VAL A 172 9.94 -7.17 -8.96
CA VAL A 172 9.20 -6.89 -7.71
C VAL A 172 7.73 -7.27 -7.86
N ALA A 173 7.10 -6.87 -8.97
CA ALA A 173 5.71 -7.22 -9.25
C ALA A 173 5.51 -8.74 -9.42
N ARG A 174 6.48 -9.43 -10.03
CA ARG A 174 6.49 -10.90 -10.12
C ARG A 174 6.47 -11.56 -8.74
N VAL A 175 7.31 -11.10 -7.82
CA VAL A 175 7.36 -11.62 -6.44
C VAL A 175 6.03 -11.38 -5.72
N LEU A 176 5.47 -10.16 -5.83
CA LEU A 176 4.17 -9.82 -5.26
C LEU A 176 3.05 -10.72 -5.83
N ALA A 177 3.02 -10.94 -7.14
CA ALA A 177 2.00 -11.75 -7.82
C ALA A 177 2.08 -13.22 -7.44
N GLN A 178 3.28 -13.81 -7.42
CA GLN A 178 3.47 -15.20 -7.04
C GLN A 178 3.08 -15.43 -5.58
N ALA A 179 3.61 -14.61 -4.66
CA ALA A 179 3.33 -14.72 -3.24
C ALA A 179 1.86 -14.45 -2.91
N GLY A 180 1.22 -13.51 -3.61
CA GLY A 180 -0.21 -13.27 -3.52
C GLY A 180 -1.01 -14.51 -3.92
N LEU A 181 -0.70 -15.13 -5.06
CA LEU A 181 -1.37 -16.35 -5.51
C LEU A 181 -1.17 -17.51 -4.54
N GLU A 182 0.04 -17.71 -4.02
CA GLU A 182 0.34 -18.73 -3.00
C GLU A 182 -0.59 -18.59 -1.78
N ALA A 183 -0.71 -17.37 -1.22
CA ALA A 183 -1.60 -17.12 -0.10
C ALA A 183 -3.08 -17.25 -0.49
N GLY A 184 -3.49 -16.78 -1.67
CA GLY A 184 -4.87 -16.89 -2.14
C GLY A 184 -5.34 -18.34 -2.33
N VAL A 185 -4.48 -19.21 -2.89
CA VAL A 185 -4.73 -20.65 -2.99
C VAL A 185 -4.77 -21.29 -1.62
N ARG A 186 -3.89 -20.87 -0.70
CA ARG A 186 -3.92 -21.36 0.68
C ARG A 186 -5.22 -20.99 1.39
N LEU A 187 -5.72 -19.78 1.22
CA LEU A 187 -7.05 -19.38 1.73
C LEU A 187 -8.17 -20.23 1.12
N ALA A 188 -8.10 -20.54 -0.18
CA ALA A 188 -9.09 -21.42 -0.82
C ALA A 188 -9.06 -22.84 -0.23
N CYS A 189 -7.87 -23.37 0.07
CA CYS A 189 -7.69 -24.65 0.75
C CYS A 189 -8.27 -24.63 2.18
N ASP A 190 -7.96 -23.59 2.96
CA ASP A 190 -8.30 -23.53 4.39
C ASP A 190 -9.77 -23.11 4.64
N ARG A 191 -10.35 -22.30 3.73
CA ARG A 191 -11.66 -21.63 3.92
C ARG A 191 -12.68 -21.97 2.84
N GLY A 192 -12.28 -22.71 1.80
CA GLY A 192 -13.09 -23.02 0.63
C GLY A 192 -13.01 -21.96 -0.46
N ALA A 193 -13.08 -22.40 -1.71
CA ALA A 193 -13.15 -21.52 -2.88
C ALA A 193 -14.54 -20.86 -3.00
N ASP A 194 -14.58 -19.53 -3.06
CA ASP A 194 -15.78 -18.75 -3.40
C ASP A 194 -15.52 -17.68 -4.49
N GLY A 195 -14.31 -17.65 -5.04
CA GLY A 195 -13.89 -16.66 -6.04
C GLY A 195 -14.40 -16.93 -7.46
N GLY A 196 -15.01 -18.10 -7.71
CA GLY A 196 -15.54 -18.51 -9.01
C GLY A 196 -14.64 -19.50 -9.76
N ASP A 197 -14.77 -19.51 -11.10
CA ASP A 197 -14.05 -20.45 -11.98
C ASP A 197 -12.54 -20.15 -12.00
N PRO A 198 -11.67 -21.12 -11.65
CA PRO A 198 -10.22 -20.95 -11.68
C PRO A 198 -9.59 -21.01 -13.08
N ALA A 199 -10.35 -21.19 -14.17
CA ALA A 199 -9.80 -21.33 -15.53
C ALA A 199 -8.84 -20.21 -15.94
N LEU A 200 -9.25 -18.94 -15.78
CA LEU A 200 -8.42 -17.79 -16.11
C LEU A 200 -7.20 -17.65 -15.17
N PRO A 201 -7.35 -17.74 -13.83
CA PRO A 201 -6.21 -17.83 -12.92
C PRO A 201 -5.20 -18.94 -13.29
N LEU A 202 -5.68 -20.13 -13.69
CA LEU A 202 -4.83 -21.25 -14.10
C LEU A 202 -4.07 -20.95 -15.39
N GLU A 203 -4.74 -20.38 -16.39
CA GLU A 203 -4.11 -19.97 -17.64
C GLU A 203 -3.01 -18.92 -17.38
N ARG A 204 -3.32 -17.88 -16.60
CA ARG A 204 -2.34 -16.86 -16.19
C ARG A 204 -1.17 -17.47 -15.44
N ALA A 205 -1.42 -18.39 -14.51
CA ALA A 205 -0.37 -19.05 -13.75
C ALA A 205 0.60 -19.84 -14.65
N ARG A 206 0.09 -20.52 -15.69
CA ARG A 206 0.90 -21.22 -16.69
C ARG A 206 1.70 -20.25 -17.55
N LEU A 207 1.08 -19.19 -18.06
CA LEU A 207 1.74 -18.16 -18.88
C LEU A 207 2.84 -17.42 -18.10
N ARG A 208 2.61 -17.18 -16.80
CA ARG A 208 3.56 -16.56 -15.87
C ARG A 208 4.69 -17.52 -15.44
N GLY A 209 4.60 -18.81 -15.78
CA GLY A 209 5.62 -19.81 -15.46
C GLY A 209 5.72 -20.13 -13.97
N TRP A 210 4.60 -20.12 -13.24
CA TRP A 210 4.59 -20.45 -11.82
C TRP A 210 4.97 -21.91 -11.54
N PRO A 211 5.50 -22.22 -10.34
CA PRO A 211 5.88 -23.57 -9.96
C PRO A 211 4.74 -24.58 -10.18
N ALA A 212 5.07 -25.78 -10.63
CA ALA A 212 4.09 -26.82 -10.97
C ALA A 212 3.23 -27.20 -9.76
N GLU A 213 3.79 -27.16 -8.55
CA GLU A 213 3.09 -27.35 -7.28
C GLU A 213 1.98 -26.32 -7.11
N LEU A 214 2.28 -25.03 -7.30
CA LEU A 214 1.30 -23.95 -7.15
C LEU A 214 0.18 -24.07 -8.19
N VAL A 215 0.50 -24.42 -9.43
CA VAL A 215 -0.50 -24.64 -10.48
C VAL A 215 -1.40 -25.84 -10.16
N ARG A 216 -0.82 -26.93 -9.61
CA ARG A 216 -1.59 -28.10 -9.15
C ARG A 216 -2.50 -27.77 -7.98
N ASP A 217 -2.00 -27.03 -7.00
CA ASP A 217 -2.78 -26.62 -5.82
C ASP A 217 -3.92 -25.68 -6.23
N LEU A 218 -3.66 -24.71 -7.12
CA LEU A 218 -4.69 -23.84 -7.70
C LEU A 218 -5.78 -24.67 -8.43
N ALA A 219 -5.39 -25.70 -9.19
CA ALA A 219 -6.34 -26.56 -9.88
C ALA A 219 -7.17 -27.43 -8.92
N ARG A 220 -6.57 -27.84 -7.81
CA ARG A 220 -7.21 -28.70 -6.81
C ARG A 220 -8.14 -27.93 -5.89
N TYR A 221 -7.68 -26.80 -5.37
CA TYR A 221 -8.36 -26.03 -4.32
C TYR A 221 -9.19 -24.87 -4.87
N GLY A 222 -8.94 -24.45 -6.12
CA GLY A 222 -9.62 -23.31 -6.73
C GLY A 222 -9.11 -21.97 -6.20
N VAL A 223 -9.96 -20.94 -6.30
CA VAL A 223 -9.65 -19.57 -5.87
C VAL A 223 -10.64 -19.06 -4.83
N ARG A 224 -10.13 -18.37 -3.82
CA ARG A 224 -10.93 -17.55 -2.89
C ARG A 224 -11.26 -16.19 -3.50
N TYR A 225 -10.32 -15.61 -4.24
CA TYR A 225 -10.49 -14.35 -4.96
C TYR A 225 -10.12 -14.55 -6.43
N ALA A 226 -10.96 -14.07 -7.33
CA ALA A 226 -10.77 -14.16 -8.78
C ALA A 226 -9.57 -13.32 -9.28
N ALA A 227 -9.28 -12.22 -8.58
CA ALA A 227 -8.13 -11.36 -8.84
C ALA A 227 -7.53 -10.87 -7.51
N LEU A 228 -6.20 -10.79 -7.46
CA LEU A 228 -5.47 -10.44 -6.23
C LEU A 228 -4.68 -9.15 -6.37
N THR A 229 -4.11 -8.90 -7.55
CA THR A 229 -3.14 -7.81 -7.73
C THR A 229 -3.70 -6.65 -8.53
N ALA A 230 -3.53 -5.44 -8.01
CA ALA A 230 -3.91 -4.20 -8.68
C ALA A 230 -2.96 -3.08 -8.26
N ILE A 231 -2.52 -2.26 -9.22
CA ILE A 231 -1.77 -1.03 -8.96
C ILE A 231 -2.66 0.14 -9.34
N THR A 232 -3.07 0.90 -8.33
CA THR A 232 -3.91 2.10 -8.49
C THR A 232 -3.34 3.22 -7.65
N ALA A 233 -3.61 4.46 -8.03
CA ALA A 233 -3.19 5.63 -7.28
C ALA A 233 -3.72 5.58 -5.85
N GLN A 234 -2.84 5.79 -4.87
CA GLN A 234 -3.13 5.81 -3.43
C GLN A 234 -2.30 6.91 -2.76
N PRO A 235 -2.47 8.19 -3.17
CA PRO A 235 -1.59 9.28 -2.76
C PRO A 235 -1.63 9.57 -1.25
N HIS A 236 -2.75 9.31 -0.57
CA HIS A 236 -2.84 9.47 0.89
C HIS A 236 -1.98 8.44 1.62
N LEU A 237 -1.99 7.17 1.19
CA LEU A 237 -1.18 6.11 1.78
C LEU A 237 0.31 6.31 1.45
N ALA A 238 0.62 6.78 0.23
CA ALA A 238 1.97 7.15 -0.16
C ALA A 238 2.50 8.32 0.69
N LEU A 239 1.68 9.35 0.93
CA LEU A 239 2.02 10.46 1.82
C LEU A 239 2.21 9.98 3.27
N LEU A 240 1.30 9.15 3.79
CA LEU A 240 1.41 8.55 5.12
C LEU A 240 2.75 7.80 5.29
N ALA A 241 3.15 7.05 4.27
CA ALA A 241 4.37 6.25 4.28
C ALA A 241 5.64 7.07 4.00
N ASN A 242 5.80 8.21 4.66
CA ASN A 242 6.95 9.11 4.52
C ASN A 242 7.10 9.72 3.12
N ASN A 243 5.97 10.00 2.46
CA ASN A 243 5.92 10.65 1.15
C ASN A 243 6.72 9.89 0.08
N VAL A 244 6.51 8.58 0.01
CA VAL A 244 7.00 7.75 -1.10
C VAL A 244 6.24 8.08 -2.39
N SER A 245 6.84 7.79 -3.54
CA SER A 245 6.21 7.89 -4.86
C SER A 245 4.97 7.00 -4.91
N ASP A 246 3.87 7.48 -5.48
CA ASP A 246 2.62 6.73 -5.53
C ASP A 246 2.68 5.60 -6.58
N GLY A 247 2.58 4.35 -6.13
CA GLY A 247 2.56 3.20 -7.02
C GLY A 247 3.83 3.07 -7.88
N LEU A 248 3.62 3.22 -9.19
CA LEU A 248 4.68 3.21 -10.21
C LEU A 248 5.05 4.61 -10.71
N ASP A 249 4.47 5.68 -10.16
CA ASP A 249 4.75 7.03 -10.63
C ASP A 249 6.22 7.41 -10.40
N PRO A 250 6.81 8.21 -11.30
CA PRO A 250 8.17 8.71 -11.12
C PRO A 250 8.26 9.59 -9.87
N LEU A 251 9.50 9.82 -9.42
CA LEU A 251 9.74 10.74 -8.32
C LEU A 251 9.16 12.12 -8.65
N PRO A 252 8.47 12.76 -7.70
CA PRO A 252 7.98 14.11 -7.90
C PRO A 252 9.17 15.04 -8.16
N ASP A 253 8.94 16.10 -8.93
CA ASP A 253 9.90 17.21 -8.99
C ASP A 253 10.07 17.80 -7.58
N GLU A 254 11.24 18.36 -7.26
CA GLU A 254 11.37 19.11 -6.01
C GLU A 254 10.35 20.26 -6.03
N HIS A 255 9.27 20.14 -5.27
CA HIS A 255 8.24 21.16 -5.24
C HIS A 255 8.71 22.31 -4.34
N PRO A 256 8.40 23.56 -4.70
CA PRO A 256 8.62 24.68 -3.82
C PRO A 256 7.84 24.46 -2.52
N PRO A 257 8.32 25.06 -1.43
CA PRO A 257 7.81 24.83 -0.09
C PRO A 257 6.29 24.98 0.07
N ARG A 258 5.63 23.99 0.69
CA ARG A 258 4.23 24.12 1.12
C ARG A 258 4.17 24.81 2.50
N ARG A 259 3.36 25.86 2.61
CA ARG A 259 3.05 26.50 3.91
C ARG A 259 1.88 25.74 4.55
N GLY A 260 2.13 25.10 5.69
CA GLY A 260 1.07 24.57 6.55
C GLY A 260 0.35 25.71 7.28
N ALA A 261 -0.97 25.60 7.46
CA ALA A 261 -1.79 26.64 8.08
C ALA A 261 -1.51 26.86 9.58
N ALA A 262 -0.74 25.98 10.23
CA ALA A 262 -0.53 25.98 11.69
C ALA A 262 0.93 26.21 12.13
N VAL A 263 1.92 26.20 11.22
CA VAL A 263 3.33 26.35 11.59
C VAL A 263 4.04 27.29 10.63
N ALA A 264 4.73 28.30 11.16
CA ALA A 264 5.55 29.25 10.39
C ALA A 264 6.78 28.60 9.69
N HIS A 265 6.98 27.30 9.85
CA HIS A 265 7.99 26.54 9.15
C HIS A 265 7.45 26.00 7.83
N VAL A 266 7.95 26.62 6.78
CA VAL A 266 8.02 26.06 5.44
C VAL A 266 8.75 24.71 5.51
N THR A 267 8.05 23.60 5.26
CA THR A 267 8.68 22.28 5.12
C THR A 267 8.82 21.96 3.64
N VAL A 268 10.07 21.85 3.17
CA VAL A 268 10.38 21.35 1.83
C VAL A 268 10.48 19.83 1.92
N SER A 269 9.46 19.11 1.46
CA SER A 269 9.55 17.67 1.27
C SER A 269 10.03 17.37 -0.15
N GLY A 270 11.19 16.70 -0.25
CA GLY A 270 11.68 16.16 -1.53
C GLY A 270 11.14 14.75 -1.83
N GLY A 271 10.28 14.20 -0.98
CA GLY A 271 9.89 12.79 -1.03
C GLY A 271 10.90 11.86 -0.34
N TYR A 272 10.49 10.59 -0.20
CA TYR A 272 11.16 9.60 0.65
C TYR A 272 12.66 9.43 0.34
N ALA A 273 13.02 9.12 -0.91
CA ALA A 273 14.42 8.85 -1.27
C ALA A 273 15.32 10.08 -1.06
N LEU A 274 14.85 11.29 -1.34
CA LEU A 274 15.60 12.53 -1.10
C LEU A 274 15.79 12.80 0.39
N ASN A 275 14.73 12.68 1.19
CA ASN A 275 14.80 12.86 2.64
C ASN A 275 15.76 11.85 3.28
N LEU A 276 15.69 10.57 2.86
CA LEU A 276 16.57 9.53 3.36
C LEU A 276 18.03 9.75 2.93
N ARG A 277 18.27 10.18 1.69
CA ARG A 277 19.61 10.53 1.21
C ARG A 277 20.24 11.64 2.07
N ARG A 278 19.47 12.71 2.34
CA ARG A 278 19.90 13.83 3.18
C ARG A 278 20.23 13.35 4.61
N ALA A 279 19.36 12.53 5.19
CA ALA A 279 19.56 11.97 6.53
C ALA A 279 20.80 11.06 6.64
N LEU A 280 21.12 10.32 5.57
CA LEU A 280 22.29 9.42 5.51
C LEU A 280 23.57 10.09 4.97
N ALA A 281 23.51 11.38 4.61
CA ALA A 281 24.59 12.08 3.90
C ALA A 281 25.13 11.30 2.68
N ALA A 282 24.25 10.59 1.98
CA ALA A 282 24.62 9.74 0.85
C ALA A 282 24.83 10.59 -0.43
N PRO A 283 25.76 10.18 -1.32
CA PRO A 283 25.97 10.87 -2.59
C PRO A 283 24.68 10.82 -3.43
N PRO A 284 24.40 11.86 -4.25
CA PRO A 284 23.29 11.82 -5.19
C PRO A 284 23.46 10.61 -6.12
N PRO A 285 22.46 9.73 -6.24
CA PRO A 285 22.54 8.62 -7.19
C PRO A 285 22.73 9.19 -8.60
N ALA A 286 23.63 8.57 -9.39
CA ALA A 286 23.88 8.99 -10.76
C ALA A 286 22.62 8.93 -11.66
N ALA A 287 21.56 8.25 -11.20
CA ALA A 287 20.33 7.99 -11.93
C ALA A 287 19.07 8.60 -11.27
N PHE A 288 19.23 9.66 -10.48
CA PHE A 288 18.13 10.36 -9.82
C PHE A 288 17.45 11.34 -10.79
N ALA A 289 16.55 10.82 -11.63
CA ALA A 289 15.75 11.65 -12.55
C ALA A 289 14.35 11.91 -11.96
N THR A 290 13.93 13.17 -11.91
CA THR A 290 12.55 13.53 -11.54
C THR A 290 11.62 13.43 -12.74
N ARG A 291 10.30 13.56 -12.51
CA ARG A 291 9.29 13.51 -13.59
C ARG A 291 9.60 14.47 -14.74
N ALA A 292 10.06 15.69 -14.47
CA ALA A 292 10.40 16.69 -15.48
C ALA A 292 11.60 16.32 -16.36
N GLU A 293 12.49 15.45 -15.87
CA GLU A 293 13.73 15.06 -16.56
C GLU A 293 13.56 13.76 -17.36
N LEU A 294 12.44 13.06 -17.19
CA LEU A 294 12.18 11.78 -17.84
C LEU A 294 11.58 11.96 -19.24
N PRO A 295 11.92 11.08 -20.20
CA PRO A 295 11.19 10.97 -21.46
C PRO A 295 9.69 10.78 -21.21
N PRO A 296 8.80 11.40 -22.01
CA PRO A 296 7.34 11.33 -21.80
C PRO A 296 6.78 9.90 -21.80
N ASP A 297 7.44 8.97 -22.48
CA ASP A 297 7.05 7.56 -22.58
C ASP A 297 7.58 6.68 -21.43
N ALA A 298 8.52 7.18 -20.62
CA ALA A 298 9.13 6.38 -19.55
C ALA A 298 8.10 5.83 -18.53
N PRO A 299 7.09 6.59 -18.06
CA PRO A 299 6.05 6.06 -17.17
C PRO A 299 5.16 5.00 -17.82
N LEU A 300 4.92 5.09 -19.13
CA LEU A 300 4.15 4.10 -19.89
C LEU A 300 4.96 2.82 -20.07
N ALA A 301 6.24 2.94 -20.44
CA ALA A 301 7.16 1.80 -20.56
C ALA A 301 7.34 1.06 -19.23
N MET A 302 7.40 1.77 -18.10
CA MET A 302 7.44 1.18 -16.76
C MET A 302 6.20 0.32 -16.48
N ARG A 303 5.01 0.87 -16.75
CA ARG A 303 3.74 0.14 -16.56
C ARG A 303 3.64 -1.07 -17.46
N ALA A 304 4.03 -0.94 -18.73
CA ALA A 304 4.05 -2.06 -19.68
C ALA A 304 4.95 -3.21 -19.20
N ALA A 305 6.11 -2.90 -18.61
CA ALA A 305 7.00 -3.92 -18.05
C ALA A 305 6.41 -4.64 -16.82
N VAL A 306 5.58 -3.95 -16.03
CA VAL A 306 4.98 -4.48 -14.80
C VAL A 306 3.65 -5.21 -15.04
N GLN A 307 2.87 -4.77 -16.03
CA GLN A 307 1.52 -5.26 -16.34
C GLN A 307 1.36 -6.79 -16.41
N PRO A 308 2.30 -7.59 -16.97
CA PRO A 308 2.15 -9.05 -17.01
C PRO A 308 1.91 -9.70 -15.64
N TRP A 309 2.35 -9.05 -14.56
CA TRP A 309 2.26 -9.54 -13.19
C TRP A 309 1.07 -8.99 -12.40
N ILE A 310 0.32 -8.03 -12.96
CA ILE A 310 -0.83 -7.41 -12.32
C ILE A 310 -2.12 -7.92 -12.97
N ASP A 311 -3.07 -8.39 -12.15
CA ASP A 311 -4.32 -8.98 -12.63
C ASP A 311 -5.29 -7.93 -13.17
N ALA A 312 -5.31 -6.75 -12.56
CA ALA A 312 -6.03 -5.59 -13.03
C ALA A 312 -5.20 -4.77 -14.03
N THR A 313 -5.89 -4.08 -14.95
CA THR A 313 -5.24 -3.12 -15.85
C THR A 313 -4.65 -1.97 -15.03
N ILE A 314 -3.38 -1.67 -15.26
CA ILE A 314 -2.71 -0.51 -14.67
C ILE A 314 -3.12 0.72 -15.49
N ALA A 315 -3.67 1.73 -14.82
CA ALA A 315 -4.16 2.93 -15.49
C ALA A 315 -3.04 3.64 -16.28
N ASP A 316 -3.42 4.13 -17.46
CA ASP A 316 -2.56 4.93 -18.33
C ASP A 316 -2.26 6.29 -17.66
N PRO A 317 -0.98 6.68 -17.51
CA PRO A 317 -0.60 7.96 -16.91
C PRO A 317 -1.03 9.18 -17.73
N LEU A 318 -1.37 8.99 -19.01
CA LEU A 318 -1.84 10.03 -19.92
C LEU A 318 -3.37 10.02 -20.10
N ALA A 319 -4.06 9.00 -19.58
CA ALA A 319 -5.52 9.00 -19.63
C ALA A 319 -6.06 10.15 -18.77
N PRO A 320 -7.07 10.91 -19.25
CA PRO A 320 -7.79 11.81 -18.37
C PRO A 320 -8.33 11.00 -17.17
N PRO A 321 -8.37 11.58 -15.95
CA PRO A 321 -8.95 10.88 -14.82
C PRO A 321 -10.32 10.37 -15.24
N THR A 322 -10.52 9.05 -15.16
CA THR A 322 -11.85 8.49 -15.37
C THR A 322 -12.76 9.21 -14.38
N PRO A 323 -13.90 9.79 -14.79
CA PRO A 323 -14.83 10.34 -13.82
C PRO A 323 -15.12 9.21 -12.83
N ALA A 324 -14.62 9.39 -11.60
CA ALA A 324 -14.88 8.48 -10.52
C ALA A 324 -16.39 8.30 -10.50
N GLY A 325 -16.88 7.06 -10.59
CA GLY A 325 -18.30 6.79 -10.50
C GLY A 325 -18.81 7.40 -9.21
N ALA A 326 -19.48 8.55 -9.32
CA ALA A 326 -20.22 9.30 -8.29
C ALA A 326 -19.89 8.94 -6.84
N ALA A 327 -18.63 9.11 -6.46
CA ALA A 327 -18.15 9.11 -5.09
C ALA A 327 -16.76 9.76 -5.12
N GLU A 328 -16.73 11.06 -5.46
CA GLU A 328 -15.83 11.91 -4.70
C GLU A 328 -16.23 11.72 -3.24
N SER A 329 -15.53 10.82 -2.56
CA SER A 329 -15.31 10.98 -1.16
C SER A 329 -14.69 12.38 -1.02
N GLU A 330 -15.55 13.37 -0.73
CA GLU A 330 -15.17 14.40 0.22
C GLU A 330 -14.29 13.68 1.26
N PRO A 331 -13.08 14.19 1.57
CA PRO A 331 -12.26 13.58 2.62
C PRO A 331 -13.22 13.37 3.76
N MET A 332 -13.37 12.13 4.25
CA MET A 332 -14.36 11.79 5.26
C MET A 332 -14.21 12.83 6.36
N ARG A 333 -15.06 13.87 6.30
CA ARG A 333 -15.06 14.93 7.28
C ARG A 333 -15.66 14.18 8.43
N VAL A 334 -14.82 13.74 9.35
CA VAL A 334 -15.25 13.53 10.72
C VAL A 334 -15.94 14.83 11.07
N ARG A 335 -17.29 14.83 10.98
CA ARG A 335 -18.06 16.04 11.23
C ARG A 335 -17.64 16.49 12.61
N PRO A 336 -17.07 17.69 12.78
CA PRO A 336 -16.79 18.17 14.12
C PRO A 336 -18.11 18.08 14.87
N ALA A 337 -18.09 17.42 16.03
CA ALA A 337 -19.26 17.27 16.89
C ALA A 337 -19.94 18.65 16.97
N ARG A 338 -21.21 18.73 16.55
CA ARG A 338 -21.99 19.96 16.65
C ARG A 338 -21.87 20.44 18.09
N ARG A 339 -21.27 21.61 18.29
CA ARG A 339 -21.32 22.29 19.60
C ARG A 339 -22.80 22.36 20.01
N PRO A 340 -23.18 21.93 21.22
CA PRO A 340 -24.53 22.19 21.68
C PRO A 340 -24.73 23.71 21.70
N LEU A 341 -25.80 24.15 21.06
CA LEU A 341 -26.31 25.52 21.21
C LEU A 341 -26.54 25.73 22.70
N ILE A 342 -25.75 26.62 23.30
CA ILE A 342 -26.10 27.19 24.59
C ILE A 342 -27.28 28.10 24.29
N GLU A 343 -28.48 27.63 24.63
CA GLU A 343 -29.65 28.51 24.74
C GLU A 343 -29.40 29.41 25.96
N SER A 344 -29.06 30.66 25.68
CA SER A 344 -29.09 31.73 26.67
C SER A 344 -30.55 31.97 27.05
N THR A 345 -30.88 31.74 28.33
CA THR A 345 -32.02 32.38 28.99
C THR A 345 -31.58 33.77 29.46
#